data_AF-A0A3Q2WK98-F1
#
_entry.id   AF-A0A3Q2WK98-F1
#
_cell.length_a   1.000
_cell.length_b   1.000
_cell.length_c   1.000
_cell.angle_alpha   90.00
_cell.angle_beta   90.00
_cell.angle_gamma   90.00
#
_symmetry.space_group_name_H-M   'P 1'
#
loop_
_entity.id
_entity.type
_entity.pdbx_description
1 polymer ?
#
loop_
_entity_poly.entity_id
_entity_poly.type
_entity_poly.pdbx_seq_one_letter_code
_entity_poly.pdbx_strand_id
1 'polypeptide(L)'
;MNGFSIGELCWLFCCPPCPSRIAAKLAFLPPEPTYSMHTDANGVTSLHLTERADWQYSQRELDAVEVFTTRSSRGNRVACMFVRCAPNSRYTLLFSHGNAVDLGQMCSFYIGLGSRINCNVFSYDYSGYGVSTGKPSEKNLYADIEAAWQMLRNK
;
A
#
# COMPACT_ATOMS: atom_id res chain seq x y z
N MET A 1 15.20 15.71 2.42
CA MET A 1 14.72 16.37 1.20
C MET A 1 15.41 15.69 0.03
N ASN A 2 14.73 14.72 -0.62
CA ASN A 2 15.30 14.02 -1.76
C ASN A 2 15.27 14.97 -2.97
N GLY A 3 16.46 15.40 -3.41
CA GLY A 3 16.60 16.27 -4.56
C GLY A 3 16.41 15.48 -5.85
N PHE A 4 15.52 15.95 -6.73
CA PHE A 4 15.38 15.40 -8.07
C PHE A 4 16.72 15.44 -8.80
N SER A 5 17.06 14.37 -9.51
CA SER A 5 18.28 14.36 -10.33
C SER A 5 18.14 15.32 -11.51
N ILE A 6 19.26 15.82 -12.02
CA ILE A 6 19.31 16.68 -13.22
C ILE A 6 18.61 16.01 -14.42
N GLY A 7 18.71 14.68 -14.54
CA GLY A 7 18.01 13.94 -15.59
C GLY A 7 16.48 14.03 -15.45
N GLU A 8 15.96 13.91 -14.23
CA GLU A 8 14.52 13.99 -13.95
C GLU A 8 13.97 15.39 -14.23
N LEU A 9 14.76 16.42 -13.90
CA LEU A 9 14.45 17.82 -14.22
C LEU A 9 14.38 18.07 -15.73
N CYS A 10 15.37 17.59 -16.50
CA CYS A 10 15.33 17.69 -17.96
C CYS A 10 14.12 16.96 -18.57
N TRP A 11 13.74 15.80 -18.00
CA TRP A 11 12.55 15.05 -18.42
C TRP A 11 11.21 15.69 -17.98
N LEU A 12 11.22 16.60 -17.02
CA LEU A 12 10.04 17.37 -16.60
C LEU A 12 9.83 18.60 -17.49
N PHE A 13 10.91 19.27 -17.89
CA PHE A 13 10.85 20.58 -18.54
C PHE A 13 11.16 20.57 -20.05
N CYS A 14 11.87 19.56 -20.58
CA CYS A 14 12.35 19.57 -21.96
C CYS A 14 11.60 18.62 -22.93
N CYS A 15 10.57 17.90 -22.46
CA CYS A 15 9.62 17.19 -23.33
C CYS A 15 8.30 17.97 -23.36
N PRO A 16 7.64 18.15 -24.52
CA PRO A 16 6.44 18.98 -24.64
C PRO A 16 5.42 18.62 -23.55
N PRO A 17 4.86 19.61 -22.85
CA PRO A 17 4.10 19.39 -21.63
C PRO A 17 2.78 18.68 -21.99
N CYS A 18 2.67 17.41 -21.62
CA CYS A 18 1.36 16.85 -21.34
C CYS A 18 1.14 17.06 -19.84
N PRO A 19 0.23 17.97 -19.42
CA PRO A 19 0.01 18.28 -18.00
C PRO A 19 -0.21 17.02 -17.15
N SER A 20 -0.86 15.99 -17.70
CA SER A 20 -1.06 14.69 -17.06
C SER A 20 0.21 13.90 -16.79
N ARG A 21 1.24 13.99 -17.63
CA ARG A 21 2.53 13.32 -17.40
C ARG A 21 3.36 13.99 -16.31
N ILE A 22 3.28 15.32 -16.21
CA ILE A 22 3.92 16.08 -15.13
C ILE A 22 3.18 15.84 -13.82
N ALA A 23 1.85 15.95 -13.83
CA ALA A 23 1.01 15.65 -12.69
C ALA A 23 1.24 14.23 -12.19
N ALA A 24 1.33 13.22 -13.06
CA ALA A 24 1.66 11.86 -12.63
C ALA A 24 3.03 11.74 -11.97
N LYS A 25 4.07 12.42 -12.50
CA LYS A 25 5.42 12.40 -11.89
C LYS A 25 5.47 13.13 -10.54
N LEU A 26 4.62 14.12 -10.31
CA LEU A 26 4.55 14.86 -9.05
C LEU A 26 3.56 14.24 -8.05
N ALA A 27 2.48 13.63 -8.53
CA ALA A 27 1.40 13.08 -7.74
C ALA A 27 1.65 11.63 -7.31
N PHE A 28 2.62 10.94 -7.91
CA PHE A 28 2.99 9.58 -7.51
C PHE A 28 4.45 9.50 -7.10
N LEU A 29 4.71 9.69 -5.81
CA LEU A 29 6.03 9.64 -5.21
C LEU A 29 6.02 8.60 -4.09
N PRO A 30 6.22 7.30 -4.40
CA PRO A 30 6.33 6.28 -3.36
C PRO A 30 7.50 6.57 -2.43
N PRO A 31 7.36 6.35 -1.11
CA PRO A 31 8.50 6.39 -0.21
C PRO A 31 9.39 5.16 -0.43
N GLU A 32 10.58 5.18 0.17
CA GLU A 32 11.32 3.94 0.38
C GLU A 32 10.48 2.97 1.21
N PRO A 33 10.38 1.68 0.85
CA PRO A 33 9.55 0.73 1.57
C PRO A 33 9.88 0.69 3.06
N THR A 34 8.83 0.77 3.87
CA THR A 34 8.92 0.75 5.34
C THR A 34 8.57 -0.61 5.92
N TYR A 35 8.27 -1.59 5.07
CA TYR A 35 8.01 -2.96 5.45
C TYR A 35 8.51 -3.96 4.40
N SER A 36 8.63 -5.22 4.81
CA SER A 36 8.86 -6.36 3.94
C SER A 36 7.87 -7.49 4.25
N MET A 37 7.67 -8.35 3.27
CA MET A 37 6.86 -9.56 3.39
C MET A 37 7.75 -10.78 3.21
N HIS A 38 7.66 -11.73 4.14
CA HIS A 38 8.43 -12.97 4.08
C HIS A 38 7.47 -14.16 4.09
N THR A 39 7.52 -14.98 3.05
CA THR A 39 6.74 -16.22 3.00
C THR A 39 7.64 -17.37 3.45
N ASP A 40 7.21 -18.09 4.48
CA ASP A 40 7.92 -19.26 4.97
C ASP A 40 7.70 -20.50 4.09
N ALA A 41 8.39 -21.60 4.41
CA ALA A 41 8.27 -22.87 3.68
C ALA A 41 6.87 -23.50 3.77
N ASN A 42 6.05 -23.08 4.73
CA ASN A 42 4.67 -23.55 4.92
C ASN A 42 3.65 -22.67 4.16
N GLY A 43 4.11 -21.62 3.49
CA GLY A 43 3.27 -20.66 2.76
C GLY A 43 2.67 -19.55 3.64
N VAL A 44 3.04 -19.48 4.92
CA VAL A 44 2.60 -18.41 5.82
C VAL A 44 3.41 -17.16 5.50
N THR A 45 2.72 -16.06 5.24
CA THR A 45 3.36 -14.77 4.93
C THR A 45 3.34 -13.87 6.16
N SER A 46 4.52 -13.47 6.63
CA SER A 46 4.71 -12.58 7.77
C SER A 46 5.04 -11.15 7.32
N LEU A 47 4.55 -10.19 8.10
CA LEU A 47 4.85 -8.77 7.97
C LEU A 47 6.06 -8.42 8.84
N HIS A 48 7.05 -7.77 8.26
CA HIS A 48 8.17 -7.19 8.99
C HIS A 48 8.21 -5.67 8.78
N LEU A 49 8.00 -4.90 9.86
CA LEU A 49 8.03 -3.44 9.82
C LEU A 49 9.44 -2.93 10.12
N THR A 50 9.87 -1.91 9.38
CA THR A 50 11.10 -1.16 9.69
C THR A 50 10.81 -0.07 10.72
N GLU A 51 11.84 0.52 11.32
CA GLU A 51 11.67 1.66 12.25
C GLU A 51 10.92 2.84 11.61
N ARG A 52 11.10 3.06 10.29
CA ARG A 52 10.44 4.13 9.53
C ARG A 52 8.93 3.92 9.34
N ALA A 53 8.40 2.75 9.70
CA ALA A 53 6.96 2.51 9.73
C ALA A 53 6.29 3.20 10.94
N ASP A 54 7.07 3.71 11.90
CA ASP A 54 6.59 4.38 13.12
C ASP A 54 5.48 3.55 13.82
N TRP A 55 5.77 2.27 14.06
CA TRP A 55 4.82 1.35 14.69
C TRP A 55 4.59 1.73 16.17
N GLN A 56 3.32 1.89 16.56
CA GLN A 56 2.94 2.45 17.87
C GLN A 56 2.30 1.44 18.83
N TYR A 57 2.13 0.19 18.41
CA TYR A 57 1.39 -0.83 19.16
C TYR A 57 2.30 -2.00 19.58
N SER A 58 1.74 -2.98 20.27
CA SER A 58 2.49 -4.17 20.69
C SER A 58 2.47 -5.26 19.61
N GLN A 59 3.24 -6.33 19.83
CA GLN A 59 3.22 -7.50 18.95
C GLN A 59 1.81 -8.12 18.84
N ARG A 60 1.00 -8.04 19.91
CA ARG A 60 -0.37 -8.58 19.91
C ARG A 60 -1.25 -7.93 18.84
N GLU A 61 -1.12 -6.61 18.66
CA GLU A 61 -1.84 -5.90 17.60
C GLU A 61 -1.29 -6.26 16.22
N LEU A 62 0.03 -6.48 16.11
CA LEU A 62 0.67 -6.87 14.86
C LEU A 62 0.23 -8.27 14.41
N ASP A 63 -0.02 -9.19 15.35
CA ASP A 63 -0.54 -10.54 15.07
C ASP A 63 -1.96 -10.52 14.47
N ALA A 64 -2.70 -9.41 14.62
CA ALA A 64 -3.99 -9.21 13.97
C ALA A 64 -3.89 -8.67 12.53
N VAL A 65 -2.67 -8.42 12.05
CA VAL A 65 -2.36 -7.92 10.71
C VAL A 65 -1.95 -9.09 9.81
N GLU A 66 -2.75 -9.35 8.79
CA GLU A 66 -2.44 -10.34 7.77
C GLU A 66 -1.97 -9.64 6.48
N VAL A 67 -0.89 -10.12 5.88
CA VAL A 67 -0.38 -9.60 4.61
C VAL A 67 -0.26 -10.69 3.56
N PHE A 68 -0.61 -10.36 2.32
CA PHE A 68 -0.57 -11.27 1.18
C PHE A 68 -0.51 -10.45 -0.11
N THR A 69 -0.40 -11.13 -1.26
CA THR A 69 -0.36 -10.43 -2.55
C THR A 69 -1.50 -10.89 -3.45
N THR A 70 -1.98 -9.98 -4.28
CA THR A 70 -2.90 -10.25 -5.38
C THR A 70 -2.27 -9.82 -6.71
N ARG A 71 -2.92 -10.17 -7.83
CA ARG A 71 -2.47 -9.80 -9.17
C ARG A 71 -3.50 -8.91 -9.84
N SER A 72 -3.09 -7.73 -10.26
CA SER A 72 -3.97 -6.83 -11.01
C SER A 72 -4.18 -7.26 -12.45
N SER A 73 -5.24 -6.78 -13.08
CA SER A 73 -5.54 -7.05 -14.50
C SER A 73 -4.43 -6.55 -15.45
N ARG A 74 -3.55 -5.68 -14.95
CA ARG A 74 -2.38 -5.17 -15.67
C ARG A 74 -1.10 -5.96 -15.39
N GLY A 75 -1.20 -7.08 -14.66
CA GLY A 75 -0.12 -8.03 -14.41
C GLY A 75 0.80 -7.68 -13.24
N ASN A 76 0.52 -6.61 -12.50
CA ASN A 76 1.31 -6.23 -11.34
C ASN A 76 0.91 -7.09 -10.13
N ARG A 77 1.91 -7.53 -9.36
CA ARG A 77 1.71 -8.03 -8.01
C ARG A 77 1.49 -6.85 -7.06
N VAL A 78 0.37 -6.87 -6.36
CA VAL A 78 -0.11 -5.83 -5.44
C VAL A 78 -0.12 -6.41 -4.03
N ALA A 79 0.61 -5.79 -3.12
CA ALA A 79 0.56 -6.14 -1.70
C ALA A 79 -0.76 -5.69 -1.07
N CYS A 80 -1.33 -6.55 -0.23
CA CYS A 80 -2.56 -6.31 0.50
C CYS A 80 -2.31 -6.55 1.99
N MET A 81 -3.02 -5.78 2.81
CA MET A 81 -3.00 -5.88 4.27
C MET A 81 -4.44 -5.97 4.75
N PHE A 82 -4.73 -6.95 5.59
CA PHE A 82 -6.02 -7.09 6.25
C PHE A 82 -5.83 -7.07 7.76
N VAL A 83 -6.40 -6.05 8.39
CA VAL A 83 -6.26 -5.79 9.82
C VAL A 83 -7.57 -6.12 10.52
N ARG A 84 -7.51 -7.08 11.45
CA ARG A 84 -8.66 -7.48 12.29
C ARG A 84 -8.71 -6.62 13.54
N CYS A 85 -9.29 -5.42 13.41
CA CYS A 85 -9.27 -4.44 14.50
C CYS A 85 -10.26 -4.74 15.63
N ALA A 86 -11.34 -5.49 15.37
CA ALA A 86 -12.37 -5.77 16.37
C ALA A 86 -12.93 -7.21 16.29
N PRO A 87 -13.10 -7.93 17.42
CA PRO A 87 -13.52 -9.34 17.43
C PRO A 87 -14.88 -9.63 16.78
N ASN A 88 -15.80 -8.66 16.82
CA ASN A 88 -17.18 -8.79 16.32
C ASN A 88 -17.49 -7.78 15.21
N SER A 89 -16.47 -7.39 14.45
CA SER A 89 -16.63 -6.44 13.35
C SER A 89 -17.58 -6.99 12.29
N ARG A 90 -18.69 -6.28 12.03
CA ARG A 90 -19.63 -6.60 10.95
C ARG A 90 -19.18 -6.07 9.59
N TYR A 91 -18.36 -5.02 9.57
CA TYR A 91 -17.99 -4.31 8.35
C TYR A 91 -16.48 -4.33 8.15
N THR A 92 -16.06 -4.32 6.88
CA THR A 92 -14.66 -4.14 6.50
C THR A 92 -14.56 -2.90 5.63
N LEU A 93 -13.68 -1.98 6.00
CA LEU A 93 -13.36 -0.81 5.21
C LEU A 93 -12.28 -1.18 4.19
N LEU A 94 -12.60 -1.08 2.89
CA LEU A 94 -11.57 -1.06 1.85
C LEU A 94 -10.98 0.36 1.78
N PHE A 95 -9.72 0.49 2.18
CA PHE A 95 -9.04 1.76 2.33
C PHE A 95 -7.94 1.91 1.28
N SER A 96 -7.98 3.01 0.53
CA SER A 96 -6.89 3.41 -0.37
C SER A 96 -6.01 4.42 0.37
N HIS A 97 -4.72 4.12 0.54
CA HIS A 97 -3.82 4.97 1.34
C HIS A 97 -3.45 6.30 0.67
N GLY A 98 -2.86 7.22 1.43
CA GLY A 98 -2.40 8.51 0.89
C GLY A 98 -1.24 8.37 -0.10
N ASN A 99 -0.92 9.45 -0.81
CA ASN A 99 0.36 9.51 -1.53
C ASN A 99 1.53 9.59 -0.53
N ALA A 100 2.74 9.23 -0.98
CA ALA A 100 3.98 9.27 -0.20
C ALA A 100 4.00 8.45 1.09
N VAL A 101 3.08 7.49 1.23
CA VAL A 101 3.06 6.48 2.28
C VAL A 101 2.91 5.10 1.67
N ASP A 102 3.29 4.06 2.41
CA ASP A 102 3.02 2.66 2.08
C ASP A 102 2.22 1.97 3.19
N LEU A 103 1.86 0.70 2.99
CA LEU A 103 1.13 -0.08 4.00
C LEU A 103 1.85 -0.16 5.35
N GLY A 104 3.18 -0.14 5.39
CA GLY A 104 3.94 -0.20 6.63
C GLY A 104 3.68 1.02 7.51
N GLN A 105 3.82 2.23 6.95
CA GLN A 105 3.55 3.49 7.67
C GLN A 105 2.08 3.63 8.07
N MET A 106 1.17 3.06 7.28
CA MET A 106 -0.27 3.15 7.54
C MET A 106 -0.77 2.11 8.55
N CYS A 107 0.03 1.10 8.90
CA CYS A 107 -0.38 -0.02 9.73
C CYS A 107 -0.94 0.42 11.09
N SER A 108 -0.21 1.29 11.82
CA SER A 108 -0.67 1.87 13.09
C SER A 108 -2.00 2.62 12.94
N PHE A 109 -2.14 3.39 11.86
CA PHE A 109 -3.36 4.15 11.59
C PHE A 109 -4.57 3.22 11.38
N TYR A 110 -4.41 2.11 10.66
CA TYR A 110 -5.51 1.17 10.41
C TYR A 110 -6.05 0.53 11.69
N ILE A 111 -5.16 0.17 12.62
CA ILE A 111 -5.56 -0.35 13.93
C ILE A 111 -6.33 0.72 14.71
N GLY A 112 -5.75 1.91 14.82
CA GLY A 112 -6.39 3.01 15.53
C GLY A 112 -7.75 3.40 14.94
N LEU A 113 -7.87 3.42 13.61
CA LEU A 113 -9.13 3.71 12.92
C LEU A 113 -10.15 2.61 13.18
N GLY A 114 -9.83 1.37 12.81
CA GLY A 114 -10.75 0.24 12.85
C GLY A 114 -11.26 -0.07 14.26
N SER A 115 -10.40 0.04 15.28
CA SER A 115 -10.81 -0.18 16.68
C SER A 115 -11.78 0.89 17.18
N ARG A 116 -11.64 2.15 16.73
CA ARG A 116 -12.53 3.26 17.15
C ARG A 116 -13.90 3.20 16.48
N ILE A 117 -13.97 2.74 15.23
CA ILE A 117 -15.22 2.67 14.46
C ILE A 117 -15.81 1.25 14.39
N ASN A 118 -15.21 0.29 15.11
CA ASN A 118 -15.61 -1.11 15.16
C ASN A 118 -15.72 -1.77 13.77
N CYS A 119 -14.66 -1.63 12.97
CA CYS A 119 -14.55 -2.18 11.61
C CYS A 119 -13.18 -2.84 11.39
N ASN A 120 -13.12 -3.88 10.57
CA ASN A 120 -11.85 -4.36 10.02
C ASN A 120 -11.37 -3.40 8.93
N VAL A 121 -10.07 -3.38 8.64
CA VAL A 121 -9.51 -2.56 7.57
C VAL A 121 -8.77 -3.44 6.57
N PHE A 122 -9.17 -3.38 5.31
CA PHE A 122 -8.43 -3.95 4.20
C PHE A 122 -7.80 -2.82 3.41
N SER A 123 -6.51 -2.89 3.17
CA SER A 123 -5.78 -1.92 2.36
C SER A 123 -4.83 -2.63 1.41
N TYR A 124 -4.30 -1.90 0.44
CA TYR A 124 -3.41 -2.40 -0.59
C TYR A 124 -2.45 -1.30 -1.01
N ASP A 125 -1.22 -1.66 -1.38
CA ASP A 125 -0.27 -0.72 -1.96
C ASP A 125 -0.60 -0.48 -3.43
N TYR A 126 -0.37 0.74 -3.90
CA TYR A 126 -0.41 1.02 -5.35
C TYR A 126 0.76 0.36 -6.08
N SER A 127 0.62 0.10 -7.37
CA SER A 127 1.73 -0.38 -8.20
C SER A 127 2.95 0.54 -8.09
N GLY A 128 4.09 -0.03 -7.68
CA GLY A 128 5.33 0.70 -7.43
C GLY A 128 5.46 1.33 -6.04
N TYR A 129 4.51 1.10 -5.11
CA TYR A 129 4.59 1.48 -3.69
C TYR A 129 4.90 0.26 -2.84
N GLY A 130 5.58 0.47 -1.70
CA GLY A 130 5.96 -0.58 -0.77
C GLY A 130 6.60 -1.78 -1.47
N VAL A 131 6.04 -2.98 -1.29
CA VAL A 131 6.54 -4.19 -1.96
C VAL A 131 5.76 -4.57 -3.23
N SER A 132 4.84 -3.70 -3.68
CA SER A 132 4.11 -3.88 -4.93
C SER A 132 5.00 -3.62 -6.14
N THR A 133 4.84 -4.46 -7.17
CA THR A 133 5.58 -4.33 -8.43
C THR A 133 4.98 -3.29 -9.36
N GLY A 134 5.66 -3.02 -10.48
CA GLY A 134 5.17 -2.14 -11.53
C GLY A 134 5.63 -0.70 -11.32
N LYS A 135 4.86 0.25 -11.86
CA LYS A 135 5.14 1.69 -11.76
C LYS A 135 3.87 2.45 -11.41
N PRO A 136 3.97 3.56 -10.68
CA PRO A 136 2.80 4.37 -10.40
C PRO A 136 2.21 4.98 -11.68
N SER A 137 0.90 4.84 -11.84
CA SER A 137 0.12 5.53 -12.86
C SER A 137 -1.37 5.40 -12.52
N GLU A 138 -2.17 6.35 -12.98
CA GLU A 138 -3.64 6.33 -12.82
C GLU A 138 -4.26 5.01 -13.34
N LYS A 139 -3.81 4.51 -14.50
CA LYS A 139 -4.31 3.24 -15.06
C LYS A 139 -3.99 2.03 -14.19
N ASN A 140 -2.81 2.03 -13.55
CA ASN A 140 -2.47 0.95 -12.61
C ASN A 140 -3.28 1.11 -11.31
N LEU A 141 -3.43 2.33 -10.80
CA LEU A 141 -4.24 2.63 -9.61
C LEU A 141 -5.65 2.02 -9.71
N TYR A 142 -6.33 2.23 -10.84
CA TYR A 142 -7.64 1.63 -11.11
C TYR A 142 -7.63 0.10 -11.18
N ALA A 143 -6.59 -0.48 -11.77
CA ALA A 143 -6.45 -1.94 -11.82
C ALA A 143 -6.13 -2.54 -10.44
N ASP A 144 -5.40 -1.81 -9.60
CA ASP A 144 -4.96 -2.24 -8.28
C ASP A 144 -6.13 -2.24 -7.29
N ILE A 145 -6.95 -1.19 -7.26
CA ILE A 145 -8.18 -1.15 -6.43
C ILE A 145 -9.17 -2.25 -6.84
N GLU A 146 -9.32 -2.51 -8.13
CA GLU A 146 -10.21 -3.57 -8.61
C GLU A 146 -9.71 -4.95 -8.11
N ALA A 147 -8.40 -5.20 -8.20
CA ALA A 147 -7.82 -6.45 -7.70
C ALA A 147 -7.96 -6.60 -6.18
N ALA A 148 -7.77 -5.52 -5.43
CA ALA A 148 -7.96 -5.46 -3.99
C ALA A 148 -9.44 -5.72 -3.61
N TRP A 149 -10.38 -5.09 -4.32
CA TRP A 149 -11.81 -5.28 -4.12
C TRP A 149 -12.24 -6.73 -4.38
N GLN A 150 -11.82 -7.32 -5.49
CA GLN A 150 -12.13 -8.72 -5.80
C GLN A 150 -11.51 -9.67 -4.78
N MET A 151 -10.29 -9.40 -4.32
CA MET A 151 -9.65 -10.18 -3.28
C MET A 151 -10.41 -10.09 -1.95
N LEU A 152 -10.81 -8.90 -1.53
CA LEU A 152 -11.60 -8.69 -0.31
C LEU A 152 -12.94 -9.42 -0.36
N ARG A 153 -13.62 -9.42 -1.52
CA ARG A 153 -14.93 -10.08 -1.67
C ARG A 153 -14.87 -11.60 -1.63
N ASN A 154 -13.75 -12.19 -2.05
CA ASN A 154 -13.58 -13.62 -2.20
C ASN A 154 -12.81 -14.27 -1.03
N LYS A 155 -12.55 -13.49 0.03
CA LYS A 155 -11.89 -13.94 1.26
C LYS A 155 -12.91 -14.34 2.31
#